data_AF-A0A7W0T2E8-F1
#
_entry.id   AF-A0A7W0T2E8-F1
#
_cell.length_a   1.000
_cell.length_b   1.000
_cell.length_c   1.000
_cell.angle_alpha   90.00
_cell.angle_beta   90.00
_cell.angle_gamma   90.00
#
_symmetry.space_group_name_H-M   'P 1'
#
loop_
_entity.id
_entity.type
_entity.pdbx_description
1 polymer ?
#
loop_
_entity_poly.entity_id
_entity_poly.type
_entity_poly.pdbx_seq_one_letter_code
_entity_poly.pdbx_strand_id
1 'polypeptide(L)'
;IVDLAQAESSVATAGNSATLYVPRDLAEEMLPNISSFHGRVLRDSVATLLARHILAMGACLPHLPTTALPHLTQATMDMTVACLQSLDSGSWEINSAVVFAMRRRVERYIESQLEDPDITPASVARACDMSRSTLYRFFEPHGGVMIYVKRRRLHRIRSILIANEDTRSLAGISEDYGFQSGAHFSREFRKEFGHSPGEVRGGRLPQIDATVPPEADLGVILRSLRS
;
A
#
# COMPACT_ATOMS: atom_id res chain seq x y z
N ILE A 1 -16.73 -0.86 10.05
CA ILE A 1 -15.48 -0.27 9.52
C ILE A 1 -15.38 1.11 10.12
N VAL A 2 -14.26 1.42 10.77
CA VAL A 2 -14.05 2.71 11.42
C VAL A 2 -12.83 3.36 10.80
N ASP A 3 -13.07 4.43 10.07
CA ASP A 3 -12.03 5.39 9.71
C ASP A 3 -11.78 6.31 10.92
N LEU A 4 -10.60 6.20 11.53
CA LEU A 4 -10.19 6.95 12.71
C LEU A 4 -9.97 8.45 12.45
N ALA A 5 -9.95 8.90 11.18
CA ALA A 5 -9.87 10.32 10.83
C ALA A 5 -11.25 11.02 10.81
N GLN A 6 -12.34 10.27 11.00
CA GLN A 6 -13.70 10.79 11.02
C GLN A 6 -14.26 10.70 12.44
N ALA A 7 -15.11 11.66 12.82
CA ALA A 7 -15.74 11.66 14.13
C ALA A 7 -16.63 10.41 14.29
N GLU A 8 -16.41 9.66 15.37
CA GLU A 8 -17.12 8.41 15.64
C GLU A 8 -17.53 8.35 17.11
N SER A 9 -18.70 7.77 17.35
CA SER A 9 -19.20 7.47 18.70
C SER A 9 -19.80 6.08 18.68
N SER A 10 -19.26 5.18 19.50
CA SER A 10 -19.74 3.83 19.66
C SER A 10 -19.97 3.46 21.13
N VAL A 11 -20.98 2.62 21.35
CA VAL A 11 -21.27 1.99 22.62
C VAL A 11 -21.07 0.49 22.43
N ALA A 12 -20.12 -0.09 23.16
CA ALA A 12 -19.83 -1.52 23.13
C ALA A 12 -20.45 -2.22 24.34
N THR A 13 -21.07 -3.38 24.12
CA THR A 13 -21.46 -4.31 25.17
C THR A 13 -20.32 -5.28 25.45
N ALA A 14 -20.24 -5.87 26.65
CA ALA A 14 -19.18 -6.82 27.01
C ALA A 14 -19.11 -8.00 26.02
N GLY A 15 -17.92 -8.27 25.48
CA GLY A 15 -17.68 -9.34 24.51
C GLY A 15 -16.22 -9.38 24.06
N ASN A 16 -15.86 -10.44 23.32
CA ASN A 16 -14.53 -10.59 22.73
C ASN A 16 -14.53 -10.04 21.31
N SER A 17 -13.65 -9.07 21.04
CA SER A 17 -13.45 -8.51 19.70
C SER A 17 -11.98 -8.63 19.29
N ALA A 18 -11.75 -8.75 17.99
CA ALA A 18 -10.44 -8.61 17.38
C ALA A 18 -10.48 -7.43 16.42
N THR A 19 -9.49 -6.53 16.53
CA THR A 19 -9.41 -5.31 15.72
C THR A 19 -8.15 -5.36 14.87
N LEU A 20 -8.31 -5.19 13.56
CA LEU A 20 -7.19 -5.03 12.63
C LEU A 20 -6.97 -3.54 12.38
N TYR A 21 -5.78 -3.05 12.70
CA TYR A 21 -5.35 -1.70 12.33
C TYR A 21 -4.65 -1.73 10.99
N VAL A 22 -5.09 -0.88 10.07
CA VAL A 22 -4.48 -0.71 8.75
C VAL A 22 -3.99 0.72 8.63
N PRO A 23 -2.67 0.94 8.40
CA PRO A 23 -2.14 2.26 8.09
C PRO A 23 -2.87 2.89 6.91
N ARG A 24 -3.18 4.19 7.00
CA ARG A 24 -4.01 4.90 6.02
C ARG A 24 -3.42 4.86 4.60
N ASP A 25 -2.12 5.08 4.49
CA ASP A 25 -1.36 5.01 3.24
C ASP A 25 -1.52 3.65 2.55
N LEU A 26 -1.39 2.57 3.34
CA LEU A 26 -1.55 1.21 2.85
C LEU A 26 -3.00 0.91 2.45
N ALA A 27 -3.96 1.41 3.23
CA ALA A 27 -5.39 1.30 2.95
C ALA A 27 -5.78 2.02 1.64
N GLU A 28 -5.26 3.22 1.41
CA GLU A 28 -5.52 4.03 0.21
C GLU A 28 -4.85 3.45 -1.05
N GLU A 29 -3.68 2.81 -0.93
CA GLU A 29 -3.04 2.08 -2.04
C GLU A 29 -3.88 0.87 -2.50
N MET A 30 -4.55 0.22 -1.54
CA MET A 30 -5.39 -0.95 -1.78
C MET A 30 -6.76 -0.58 -2.35
N LEU A 31 -7.48 0.27 -1.61
CA LEU A 31 -8.80 0.88 -1.79
C LEU A 31 -8.81 2.37 -2.22
N PRO A 32 -8.83 2.75 -3.52
CA PRO A 32 -9.26 4.11 -3.86
C PRO A 32 -10.66 4.37 -3.29
N ASN A 33 -10.83 5.48 -2.55
CA ASN A 33 -12.05 5.83 -1.80
C ASN A 33 -12.34 5.01 -0.53
N ILE A 34 -11.34 4.50 0.18
CA ILE A 34 -11.56 3.73 1.42
C ILE A 34 -12.37 4.48 2.50
N SER A 35 -12.30 5.81 2.53
CA SER A 35 -13.06 6.67 3.44
C SER A 35 -14.58 6.53 3.27
N SER A 36 -15.05 6.15 2.08
CA SER A 36 -16.48 5.92 1.78
C SER A 36 -17.09 4.69 2.47
N PHE A 37 -16.24 3.82 3.03
CA PHE A 37 -16.65 2.65 3.79
C PHE A 37 -16.77 2.91 5.29
N HIS A 38 -16.41 4.11 5.78
CA HIS A 38 -16.59 4.48 7.19
C HIS A 38 -18.05 4.24 7.63
N GLY A 39 -18.23 3.67 8.82
CA GLY A 39 -19.56 3.37 9.39
C GLY A 39 -20.26 2.15 8.78
N ARG A 40 -19.74 1.53 7.71
CA ARG A 40 -20.35 0.31 7.14
C ARG A 40 -20.08 -0.91 8.01
N VAL A 41 -21.08 -1.81 8.08
CA VAL A 41 -20.99 -3.07 8.83
C VAL A 41 -20.84 -4.23 7.85
N LEU A 42 -19.79 -5.02 8.05
CA LEU A 42 -19.49 -6.23 7.31
C LEU A 42 -20.29 -7.40 7.89
N ARG A 43 -21.18 -8.03 7.10
CA ARG A 43 -22.06 -9.12 7.57
C ARG A 43 -22.18 -10.32 6.63
N ASP A 44 -21.49 -10.30 5.50
CA ASP A 44 -21.59 -11.36 4.49
C ASP A 44 -20.63 -12.55 4.77
N SER A 45 -20.66 -13.55 3.89
CA SER A 45 -19.79 -14.72 3.99
C SER A 45 -18.31 -14.38 3.82
N VAL A 46 -17.97 -13.32 3.08
CA VAL A 46 -16.59 -12.86 2.87
C VAL A 46 -16.06 -12.19 4.14
N ALA A 47 -16.88 -11.41 4.81
CA ALA A 47 -16.64 -10.86 6.15
C ALA A 47 -16.43 -11.94 7.19
N THR A 48 -17.23 -13.02 7.12
CA THR A 48 -17.07 -14.18 7.99
C THR A 48 -15.71 -14.86 7.77
N LEU A 49 -15.27 -14.99 6.51
CA LEU A 49 -13.97 -15.57 6.18
C LEU A 49 -12.81 -14.71 6.70
N LEU A 50 -12.89 -13.39 6.48
CA LEU A 50 -11.92 -12.43 7.01
C LEU A 50 -11.85 -12.48 8.55
N ALA A 51 -13.00 -12.50 9.22
CA ALA A 51 -13.06 -12.59 10.67
C ALA A 51 -12.42 -13.89 11.20
N ARG A 52 -12.69 -15.04 10.56
CA ARG A 52 -12.06 -16.32 10.91
C ARG A 52 -10.55 -16.29 10.72
N HIS A 53 -10.08 -15.68 9.64
CA HIS A 53 -8.66 -15.51 9.36
C HIS A 53 -7.98 -14.65 10.43
N ILE A 54 -8.55 -13.49 10.79
CA ILE A 54 -8.03 -12.60 11.83
C ILE A 54 -7.95 -13.31 13.19
N LEU A 55 -9.01 -14.05 13.56
CA LEU A 55 -9.03 -14.80 14.82
C LEU A 55 -8.00 -15.94 14.82
N ALA A 56 -7.87 -16.68 13.72
CA ALA A 56 -6.88 -17.75 13.58
C ALA A 56 -5.45 -17.22 13.63
N MET A 57 -5.18 -16.08 12.98
CA MET A 57 -3.90 -15.40 13.06
C MET A 57 -3.57 -14.96 14.48
N GLY A 58 -4.52 -14.37 15.21
CA GLY A 58 -4.32 -13.96 16.60
C GLY A 58 -3.91 -15.14 17.51
N ALA A 59 -4.51 -16.31 17.30
CA ALA A 59 -4.16 -17.52 18.03
C ALA A 59 -2.77 -18.09 17.65
N CYS A 60 -2.34 -17.90 16.40
CA CYS A 60 -1.07 -18.43 15.90
C CYS A 60 0.11 -17.45 16.05
N LEU A 61 -0.14 -16.15 16.20
CA LEU A 61 0.87 -15.09 16.23
C LEU A 61 2.07 -15.38 17.14
N PRO A 62 1.89 -15.89 18.38
CA PRO A 62 3.00 -16.19 19.29
C PRO A 62 3.95 -17.29 18.80
N HIS A 63 3.53 -18.09 17.80
CA HIS A 63 4.23 -19.28 17.33
C HIS A 63 4.72 -19.17 15.89
N LEU A 64 4.47 -18.04 15.22
CA LEU A 64 4.80 -17.88 13.82
C LEU A 64 6.24 -17.38 13.62
N PRO A 65 6.99 -17.96 12.68
CA PRO A 65 8.30 -17.44 12.31
C PRO A 65 8.14 -16.07 11.63
N THR A 66 9.08 -15.16 11.88
CA THR A 66 9.07 -13.80 11.30
C THR A 66 9.10 -13.80 9.77
N THR A 67 9.63 -14.86 9.16
CA THR A 67 9.63 -15.07 7.70
C THR A 67 8.24 -15.30 7.11
N ALA A 68 7.26 -15.75 7.89
CA ALA A 68 5.88 -15.93 7.43
C ALA A 68 5.07 -14.63 7.43
N LEU A 69 5.53 -13.59 8.15
CA LEU A 69 4.79 -12.34 8.34
C LEU A 69 4.46 -11.63 7.02
N PRO A 70 5.38 -11.45 6.04
CA PRO A 70 5.05 -10.78 4.79
C PRO A 70 3.94 -11.50 4.01
N HIS A 71 3.94 -12.84 4.03
CA HIS A 71 2.92 -13.65 3.36
C HIS A 71 1.56 -13.56 4.06
N LEU A 72 1.55 -13.57 5.39
CA LEU A 72 0.33 -13.40 6.18
C LEU A 72 -0.25 -11.99 6.07
N THR A 73 0.60 -10.97 6.07
CA THR A 73 0.19 -9.59 5.79
C THR A 73 -0.47 -9.53 4.42
N GLN A 74 0.18 -10.04 3.37
CA GLN A 74 -0.41 -10.05 2.03
C GLN A 74 -1.76 -10.78 1.99
N ALA A 75 -1.86 -11.99 2.55
CA ALA A 75 -3.11 -12.75 2.57
C ALA A 75 -4.24 -12.04 3.33
N THR A 76 -3.92 -11.39 4.46
CA THR A 76 -4.88 -10.59 5.23
C THR A 76 -5.38 -9.39 4.44
N MET A 77 -4.47 -8.74 3.72
CA MET A 77 -4.80 -7.61 2.85
C MET A 77 -5.71 -8.03 1.71
N ASP A 78 -5.46 -9.17 1.08
CA ASP A 78 -6.29 -9.70 0.00
C ASP A 78 -7.72 -9.97 0.46
N MET A 79 -7.87 -10.62 1.61
CA MET A 79 -9.18 -10.89 2.20
C MET A 79 -9.89 -9.60 2.61
N THR A 80 -9.16 -8.61 3.13
CA THR A 80 -9.71 -7.31 3.48
C THR A 80 -10.25 -6.59 2.24
N VAL A 81 -9.52 -6.59 1.12
CA VAL A 81 -10.01 -5.99 -0.13
C VAL A 81 -11.22 -6.74 -0.67
N ALA A 82 -11.18 -8.08 -0.71
CA ALA A 82 -12.32 -8.87 -1.18
C ALA A 82 -13.59 -8.59 -0.37
N CYS A 83 -13.43 -8.40 0.95
CA CYS A 83 -14.50 -8.09 1.88
C CYS A 83 -15.01 -6.64 1.79
N LEU A 84 -14.12 -5.68 1.54
CA LEU A 84 -14.53 -4.29 1.32
C LEU A 84 -15.21 -4.12 -0.04
N GLN A 85 -14.75 -4.87 -1.03
CA GLN A 85 -15.43 -4.96 -2.30
C GLN A 85 -16.84 -5.47 -2.05
N SER A 86 -17.09 -6.63 -1.42
CA SER A 86 -18.44 -7.23 -1.23
C SER A 86 -19.54 -6.33 -0.66
N LEU A 87 -19.18 -5.21 0.00
CA LEU A 87 -20.11 -4.20 0.49
C LEU A 87 -20.70 -3.27 -0.58
N ASP A 88 -20.10 -3.18 -1.76
CA ASP A 88 -20.51 -2.24 -2.81
C ASP A 88 -21.58 -2.86 -3.75
N SER A 89 -22.05 -4.07 -3.44
CA SER A 89 -22.79 -5.00 -4.33
C SER A 89 -24.22 -4.56 -4.66
N GLY A 90 -24.35 -3.52 -5.47
CA GLY A 90 -25.57 -3.24 -6.24
C GLY A 90 -25.58 -3.86 -7.64
N SER A 91 -24.44 -4.33 -8.19
CA SER A 91 -24.38 -4.81 -9.59
C SER A 91 -23.14 -5.61 -10.06
N TRP A 92 -22.15 -5.94 -9.22
CA TRP A 92 -20.80 -6.26 -9.74
C TRP A 92 -20.15 -7.60 -9.30
N GLU A 93 -20.83 -8.47 -8.56
CA GLU A 93 -20.22 -9.55 -7.72
C GLU A 93 -19.23 -10.54 -8.40
N ILE A 94 -19.20 -10.69 -9.73
CA ILE A 94 -18.19 -11.56 -10.41
C ILE A 94 -17.05 -10.74 -11.05
N ASN A 95 -17.27 -9.45 -11.32
CA ASN A 95 -16.32 -8.62 -12.05
C ASN A 95 -15.19 -8.06 -11.17
N SER A 96 -15.45 -7.71 -9.89
CA SER A 96 -14.43 -6.99 -9.09
C SER A 96 -13.30 -7.88 -8.58
N ALA A 97 -13.56 -9.12 -8.14
CA ALA A 97 -12.50 -10.03 -7.69
C ALA A 97 -11.58 -10.42 -8.86
N VAL A 98 -12.17 -10.62 -10.03
CA VAL A 98 -11.45 -10.84 -11.29
C VAL A 98 -10.64 -9.59 -11.67
N VAL A 99 -11.24 -8.40 -11.60
CA VAL A 99 -10.55 -7.12 -11.84
C VAL A 99 -9.40 -6.89 -10.85
N PHE A 100 -9.59 -7.21 -9.57
CA PHE A 100 -8.56 -7.10 -8.54
C PHE A 100 -7.41 -8.07 -8.80
N ALA A 101 -7.72 -9.33 -9.09
CA ALA A 101 -6.71 -10.33 -9.45
C ALA A 101 -5.94 -9.95 -10.72
N MET A 102 -6.64 -9.38 -11.72
CA MET A 102 -6.01 -8.87 -12.94
C MET A 102 -5.09 -7.67 -12.65
N ARG A 103 -5.53 -6.69 -11.86
CA ARG A 103 -4.69 -5.55 -11.43
C ARG A 103 -3.44 -6.05 -10.72
N ARG A 104 -3.60 -6.93 -9.74
CA ARG A 104 -2.51 -7.55 -8.98
C ARG A 104 -1.52 -8.31 -9.85
N ARG A 105 -2.01 -9.03 -10.87
CA ARG A 105 -1.14 -9.69 -11.85
C ARG A 105 -0.28 -8.69 -12.60
N VAL A 106 -0.84 -7.55 -13.01
CA VAL A 106 -0.08 -6.48 -13.66
C VAL A 106 0.96 -5.86 -12.74
N GLU A 107 0.57 -5.53 -11.50
CA GLU A 107 1.50 -4.93 -10.53
C GLU A 107 2.68 -5.86 -10.24
N ARG A 108 2.43 -7.16 -10.07
CA ARG A 108 3.48 -8.16 -9.92
C ARG A 108 4.39 -8.27 -11.14
N TYR A 109 3.81 -8.24 -12.34
CA TYR A 109 4.60 -8.27 -13.57
C TYR A 109 5.50 -7.04 -13.67
N ILE A 110 4.96 -5.84 -13.44
CA ILE A 110 5.72 -4.59 -13.42
C ILE A 110 6.87 -4.66 -12.41
N GLU A 111 6.61 -5.13 -11.19
CA GLU A 111 7.64 -5.26 -10.16
C GLU A 111 8.78 -6.19 -10.60
N SER A 112 8.45 -7.29 -11.28
CA SER A 112 9.45 -8.23 -11.82
C SER A 112 10.21 -7.71 -13.03
N GLN A 113 9.81 -6.58 -13.61
CA GLN A 113 10.35 -6.01 -14.85
C GLN A 113 10.83 -4.56 -14.67
N LEU A 114 11.05 -4.11 -13.43
CA LEU A 114 11.49 -2.72 -13.19
C LEU A 114 12.86 -2.41 -13.79
N GLU A 115 13.74 -3.41 -13.91
CA GLU A 115 15.09 -3.30 -14.48
C GLU A 115 15.10 -3.46 -16.01
N ASP A 116 13.98 -3.85 -16.63
CA ASP A 116 13.89 -3.90 -18.10
C ASP A 116 13.67 -2.47 -18.63
N PRO A 117 14.66 -1.83 -19.30
CA PRO A 117 14.52 -0.47 -19.83
C PRO A 117 13.45 -0.39 -20.93
N ASP A 118 13.15 -1.50 -21.61
CA ASP A 118 12.25 -1.58 -22.75
C ASP A 118 10.82 -1.98 -22.38
N ILE A 119 10.48 -1.97 -21.07
CA ILE A 119 9.11 -2.18 -20.63
C ILE A 119 8.16 -1.15 -21.27
N THR A 120 7.12 -1.66 -21.96
CA THR A 120 6.12 -0.83 -22.64
C THR A 120 4.72 -1.21 -22.18
N PRO A 121 3.71 -0.32 -22.35
CA PRO A 121 2.32 -0.69 -22.08
C PRO A 121 1.88 -1.92 -22.90
N ALA A 122 2.43 -2.09 -24.11
CA ALA A 122 2.14 -3.24 -24.96
C ALA A 122 2.74 -4.55 -24.43
N SER A 123 3.97 -4.53 -23.90
CA SER A 123 4.57 -5.72 -23.30
C SER A 123 3.85 -6.13 -22.01
N VAL A 124 3.50 -5.15 -21.16
CA VAL A 124 2.73 -5.38 -19.93
C VAL A 124 1.35 -5.97 -20.23
N ALA A 125 0.61 -5.37 -21.17
CA ALA A 125 -0.71 -5.84 -21.57
C ALA A 125 -0.65 -7.29 -22.09
N ARG A 126 0.35 -7.59 -22.93
CA ARG A 126 0.55 -8.93 -23.50
C ARG A 126 0.89 -9.97 -22.43
N ALA A 127 1.81 -9.66 -21.52
CA ALA A 127 2.22 -10.60 -20.47
C ALA A 127 1.12 -10.90 -19.43
N CYS A 128 0.17 -9.98 -19.30
CA CYS A 128 -0.95 -10.10 -18.36
C CYS A 128 -2.27 -10.50 -19.03
N ASP A 129 -2.24 -10.95 -20.29
CA ASP A 129 -3.40 -11.40 -21.07
C ASP A 129 -4.55 -10.37 -21.08
N MET A 130 -4.21 -9.09 -21.27
CA MET A 130 -5.18 -8.00 -21.22
C MET A 130 -5.12 -7.03 -22.38
N SER A 131 -6.26 -6.40 -22.65
CA SER A 131 -6.33 -5.30 -23.62
C SER A 131 -5.60 -4.05 -23.09
N ARG A 132 -5.03 -3.25 -24.00
CA ARG A 132 -4.42 -1.96 -23.64
C ARG A 132 -5.42 -1.01 -22.98
N SER A 133 -6.68 -1.02 -23.43
CA SER A 133 -7.77 -0.24 -22.82
C SER A 133 -8.03 -0.63 -21.37
N THR A 134 -8.02 -1.92 -21.05
CA THR A 134 -8.17 -2.40 -19.68
C THR A 134 -6.98 -1.98 -18.82
N LEU A 135 -5.76 -2.12 -19.36
CA LEU A 135 -4.53 -1.67 -18.69
C LEU A 135 -4.58 -0.17 -18.38
N TYR A 136 -4.93 0.68 -19.35
CA TYR A 136 -5.02 2.12 -19.12
C TYR A 136 -6.06 2.46 -18.05
N ARG A 137 -7.22 1.80 -18.06
CA ARG A 137 -8.25 2.02 -17.04
C ARG A 137 -7.78 1.66 -15.63
N PHE A 138 -6.99 0.59 -15.46
CA PHE A 138 -6.46 0.22 -14.14
C PHE A 138 -5.44 1.22 -13.60
N PHE A 139 -4.70 1.89 -14.47
CA PHE A 139 -3.64 2.83 -14.07
C PHE A 139 -4.01 4.30 -14.27
N GLU A 140 -5.24 4.61 -14.69
CA GLU A 140 -5.73 5.99 -14.81
C GLU A 140 -5.66 6.77 -13.49
N PRO A 141 -6.04 6.19 -12.32
CA PRO A 141 -5.83 6.83 -11.02
C PRO A 141 -4.37 7.12 -10.67
N HIS A 142 -3.43 6.43 -11.34
CA HIS A 142 -1.98 6.59 -11.16
C HIS A 142 -1.33 7.48 -12.23
N GLY A 143 -2.13 8.15 -13.06
CA GLY A 143 -1.65 8.97 -14.19
C GLY A 143 -1.18 8.15 -15.40
N GLY A 144 -1.42 6.83 -15.40
CA GLY A 144 -1.07 5.91 -16.46
C GLY A 144 0.04 4.93 -16.09
N VAL A 145 0.07 3.79 -16.80
CA VAL A 145 0.95 2.66 -16.47
C VAL A 145 2.44 3.01 -16.47
N MET A 146 2.90 3.88 -17.38
CA MET A 146 4.32 4.26 -17.43
C MET A 146 4.71 5.23 -16.31
N ILE A 147 3.77 6.06 -15.82
CA ILE A 147 4.01 6.90 -14.65
C ILE A 147 4.13 6.01 -13.42
N TYR A 148 3.26 5.00 -13.29
CA TYR A 148 3.34 4.00 -12.24
C TYR A 148 4.69 3.24 -12.27
N VAL A 149 5.12 2.73 -13.43
CA VAL A 149 6.43 2.05 -13.60
C VAL A 149 7.58 2.95 -13.13
N LYS A 150 7.61 4.22 -13.58
CA LYS A 150 8.65 5.17 -13.19
C LYS A 150 8.66 5.39 -11.67
N ARG A 151 7.49 5.55 -11.05
CA ARG A 151 7.38 5.72 -9.59
C ARG A 151 7.89 4.47 -8.86
N ARG A 152 7.52 3.27 -9.30
CA ARG A 152 8.04 2.00 -8.73
C ARG A 152 9.57 1.90 -8.84
N ARG A 153 10.15 2.27 -9.99
CA ARG A 153 11.61 2.33 -10.18
C ARG A 153 12.28 3.29 -9.17
N LEU A 154 11.72 4.48 -8.98
CA LEU A 154 12.23 5.44 -7.99
C LEU A 154 12.19 4.88 -6.56
N HIS A 155 11.09 4.23 -6.16
CA HIS A 155 10.96 3.59 -4.86
C HIS A 155 11.96 2.44 -4.66
N ARG A 156 12.18 1.63 -5.70
CA ARG A 156 13.15 0.53 -5.65
C ARG A 156 14.57 1.06 -5.49
N ILE A 157 14.96 2.04 -6.29
CA ILE A 157 16.27 2.71 -6.16
C ILE A 157 16.42 3.32 -4.77
N ARG A 158 15.41 4.03 -4.25
CA ARG A 158 15.46 4.60 -2.89
C ARG A 158 15.74 3.52 -1.84
N SER A 159 15.12 2.35 -1.96
CA SER A 159 15.35 1.23 -1.04
C SER A 159 16.79 0.72 -1.10
N ILE A 160 17.37 0.61 -2.30
CA ILE A 160 18.78 0.27 -2.50
C ILE A 160 19.70 1.31 -1.85
N LEU A 161 19.39 2.60 -2.02
CA LEU A 161 20.19 3.70 -1.45
C LEU A 161 20.12 3.74 0.08
N ILE A 162 18.98 3.41 0.67
CA ILE A 162 18.81 3.35 2.13
C ILE A 162 19.56 2.15 2.73
N ALA A 163 19.51 0.99 2.07
CA ALA A 163 20.27 -0.19 2.51
C ALA A 163 21.78 0.10 2.52
N ASN A 164 22.25 0.97 1.62
CA ASN A 164 23.64 1.42 1.52
C ASN A 164 24.65 0.27 1.33
N GLU A 165 24.18 -0.85 0.79
CA GLU A 165 24.99 -2.04 0.47
C GLU A 165 25.58 -1.97 -0.95
N ASP A 166 25.02 -1.11 -1.81
CA ASP A 166 25.42 -0.94 -3.20
C ASP A 166 26.34 0.28 -3.38
N THR A 167 27.60 0.02 -3.70
CA THR A 167 28.66 1.04 -3.88
C THR A 167 28.72 1.63 -5.29
N ARG A 168 27.89 1.15 -6.22
CA ARG A 168 27.87 1.65 -7.61
C ARG A 168 27.46 3.11 -7.68
N SER A 169 27.84 3.78 -8.77
CA SER A 169 27.48 5.18 -9.01
C SER A 169 25.96 5.34 -9.12
N LEU A 170 25.43 6.50 -8.69
CA LEU A 170 23.99 6.80 -8.82
C LEU A 170 23.52 6.73 -10.27
N ALA A 171 24.39 7.10 -11.22
CA ALA A 171 24.12 7.00 -12.64
C ALA A 171 23.95 5.54 -13.08
N GLY A 172 24.88 4.64 -12.70
CA GLY A 172 24.82 3.23 -13.04
C GLY A 172 23.58 2.54 -12.45
N ILE A 173 23.27 2.80 -11.18
CA ILE A 173 22.02 2.27 -10.58
C ILE A 173 20.81 2.80 -11.33
N SER A 174 20.75 4.09 -11.67
CA SER A 174 19.59 4.62 -12.40
C SER A 174 19.45 4.05 -13.82
N GLU A 175 20.57 3.74 -14.47
CA GLU A 175 20.60 3.17 -15.83
C GLU A 175 20.04 1.74 -15.85
N ASP A 176 20.38 0.92 -14.85
CA ASP A 176 19.81 -0.43 -14.68
C ASP A 176 18.29 -0.41 -14.52
N TYR A 177 17.73 0.69 -14.00
CA TYR A 177 16.29 0.90 -13.88
C TYR A 177 15.74 1.75 -15.05
N GLY A 178 16.45 1.84 -16.17
CA GLY A 178 15.99 2.45 -17.41
C GLY A 178 15.85 3.97 -17.39
N PHE A 179 16.58 4.69 -16.52
CA PHE A 179 16.69 6.15 -16.62
C PHE A 179 17.79 6.56 -17.59
N GLN A 180 17.43 7.31 -18.63
CA GLN A 180 18.34 7.71 -19.71
C GLN A 180 19.45 8.68 -19.28
N SER A 181 19.28 9.41 -18.18
CA SER A 181 20.33 10.29 -17.65
C SER A 181 20.21 10.48 -16.14
N GLY A 182 21.37 10.55 -15.47
CA GLY A 182 21.44 10.84 -14.04
C GLY A 182 20.82 12.20 -13.66
N ALA A 183 20.85 13.19 -14.55
CA ALA A 183 20.22 14.49 -14.33
C ALA A 183 18.68 14.40 -14.37
N HIS A 184 18.12 13.66 -15.33
CA HIS A 184 16.67 13.40 -15.38
C HIS A 184 16.22 12.59 -14.17
N PHE A 185 16.94 11.50 -13.85
CA PHE A 185 16.71 10.70 -12.65
C PHE A 185 16.72 11.55 -11.38
N SER A 186 17.74 12.38 -11.16
CA SER A 186 17.87 13.18 -9.93
C SER A 186 16.72 14.18 -9.77
N ARG A 187 16.24 14.78 -10.86
CA ARG A 187 15.07 15.67 -10.85
C ARG A 187 13.79 14.92 -10.49
N GLU A 188 13.54 13.78 -11.13
CA GLU A 188 12.35 12.97 -10.85
C GLU A 188 12.37 12.39 -9.44
N PHE A 189 13.53 11.95 -8.96
CA PHE A 189 13.71 11.46 -7.60
C PHE A 189 13.45 12.55 -6.56
N ARG A 190 13.99 13.77 -6.75
CA ARG A 190 13.72 14.90 -5.86
C ARG A 190 12.27 15.34 -5.91
N LYS A 191 11.64 15.27 -7.08
CA LYS A 191 10.21 15.57 -7.24
C LYS A 191 9.33 14.58 -6.47
N GLU A 192 9.68 13.30 -6.48
CA GLU A 192 8.92 12.24 -5.79
C GLU A 192 9.14 12.26 -4.27
N PHE A 193 10.38 12.45 -3.81
CA PHE A 193 10.75 12.24 -2.39
C PHE A 193 11.17 13.50 -1.64
N GLY A 194 11.23 14.67 -2.28
CA GLY A 194 11.69 15.92 -1.68
C GLY A 194 13.21 16.04 -1.46
N HIS A 195 13.95 14.92 -1.53
CA HIS A 195 15.39 14.84 -1.34
C HIS A 195 16.09 14.29 -2.58
N SER A 196 17.37 14.63 -2.78
CA SER A 196 18.18 14.05 -3.84
C SER A 196 18.63 12.62 -3.50
N PRO A 197 18.95 11.80 -4.52
CA PRO A 197 19.49 10.46 -4.31
C PRO A 197 20.78 10.44 -3.47
N GLY A 198 21.63 11.47 -3.64
CA GLY A 198 22.87 11.62 -2.87
C GLY A 198 22.64 11.94 -1.40
N GLU A 199 21.64 12.76 -1.07
CA GLU A 199 21.23 13.04 0.32
C GLU A 199 20.75 11.75 1.02
N VAL A 200 19.95 10.94 0.31
CA VAL A 200 19.46 9.64 0.82
C VAL A 200 20.62 8.67 1.07
N ARG A 201 21.54 8.50 0.10
CA ARG A 201 22.70 7.61 0.24
C ARG A 201 23.67 8.06 1.33
N GLY A 202 23.89 9.36 1.46
CA GLY A 202 24.80 9.94 2.45
C GLY A 202 24.25 9.92 3.89
N GLY A 203 23.10 9.28 4.14
CA GLY A 203 22.46 9.25 5.46
C GLY A 203 21.91 10.60 5.92
N ARG A 204 21.92 11.63 5.05
CA ARG A 204 21.27 12.93 5.28
C ARG A 204 19.80 12.85 4.88
N LEU A 205 19.09 11.93 5.50
CA LEU A 205 17.66 12.17 5.69
C LEU A 205 17.59 13.25 6.77
N PRO A 206 16.77 14.31 6.64
CA PRO A 206 16.41 15.10 7.79
C PRO A 206 15.97 14.08 8.85
N GLN A 207 16.60 14.12 10.03
CA GLN A 207 16.04 13.43 11.16
C GLN A 207 14.58 13.88 11.19
N ILE A 208 13.67 12.93 11.04
CA ILE A 208 12.31 13.15 11.46
C ILE A 208 12.52 13.45 12.94
N ASP A 209 12.48 14.74 13.30
CA ASP A 209 12.39 15.17 14.68
C ASP A 209 11.13 14.51 15.21
N ALA A 210 11.29 13.31 15.75
CA ALA A 210 10.35 12.67 16.61
C ALA A 210 10.37 13.46 17.93
N THR A 211 10.02 14.74 17.87
CA THR A 211 9.29 15.37 18.96
C THR A 211 7.91 14.73 18.95
N VAL A 212 7.87 13.46 19.39
CA VAL A 212 6.72 12.92 20.08
C VAL A 212 6.48 13.91 21.23
N PRO A 213 5.37 14.67 21.24
CA PRO A 213 5.04 15.44 22.42
C PRO A 213 4.95 14.41 23.57
N PRO A 214 5.63 14.61 24.71
CA PRO A 214 5.46 13.72 25.84
C PRO A 214 3.97 13.64 26.13
N GLU A 215 3.47 12.40 26.16
CA GLU A 215 2.08 12.01 26.40
C GLU A 215 1.29 13.11 27.10
N ALA A 216 0.51 13.87 26.34
CA ALA A 216 -0.52 14.70 26.91
C ALA A 216 -1.55 13.74 27.51
N ASP A 217 -1.39 13.53 28.80
CA ASP A 217 -2.21 12.71 29.68
C ASP A 217 -3.70 12.85 29.32
N LEU A 218 -4.21 11.82 28.62
CA LEU A 218 -5.61 11.70 28.20
C LEU A 218 -6.57 11.81 29.39
N GLY A 219 -6.08 11.63 30.63
CA GLY A 219 -6.81 11.86 31.86
C GLY A 219 -7.13 13.33 32.17
N VAL A 220 -6.45 14.29 31.54
CA VAL A 220 -6.71 15.73 31.75
C VAL A 220 -7.81 16.24 30.81
N ILE A 221 -7.82 15.78 29.55
CA ILE A 221 -8.83 16.18 28.55
C ILE A 221 -10.21 15.60 28.87
N LEU A 222 -10.28 14.40 29.47
CA LEU A 222 -11.55 13.81 29.89
C LEU A 222 -12.16 14.45 31.13
N ARG A 223 -11.40 15.25 31.89
CA ARG A 223 -11.91 16.00 33.06
C ARG A 223 -12.57 17.33 32.69
N SER A 224 -12.24 17.93 31.54
CA SER A 224 -12.85 19.19 31.09
C SER A 224 -14.17 19.03 30.33
N LEU A 225 -14.64 17.80 30.08
CA LEU A 225 -15.93 17.50 29.43
C LEU A 225 -17.02 17.09 30.42
N ARG A 226 -16.79 17.28 31.72
CA ARG A 226 -17.76 17.01 32.80
C ARG A 226 -18.06 18.21 33.70
N SER A 227 -17.78 19.44 33.27
CA SER A 227 -18.22 20.66 33.96
C SER A 227 -18.90 21.62 32.99
#